data_AF-A0A9P6WZB4-F1
#
_entry.id   AF-A0A9P6WZB4-F1
#
_cell.length_a   1.000
_cell.length_b   1.000
_cell.length_c   1.000
_cell.angle_alpha   90.00
_cell.angle_beta   90.00
_cell.angle_gamma   90.00
#
_symmetry.space_group_name_H-M   'P 1'
#
loop_
_entity.id
_entity.type
_entity.pdbx_description
1 polymer ?
#
loop_
_entity_poly.entity_id
_entity_poly.type
_entity_poly.pdbx_seq_one_letter_code
_entity_poly.pdbx_strand_id
1 'polypeptide(L)'
;MYSILNDEEMTMDKAEEAIDEIKSASQNKGVKTASKIISNLCFKLLNNHRSNNQMQGEATLIIENIRPFLNNCIISRIELVKFEWLTYRLTQPSDLQIMIPDLVLFVEPHSATNYELFFVEVKRKGNYQNDYLENDLIKIGKEMHTALNKLVKKKVKNPEVVGLLVEDCHAVAYKMDLEYDGQYRMIEMSRFNFTRDNVDDILLVPAIIEKLNQIKEIIQATINNLYSRINGDEELVDLTPYTRQACKAPVSILG
;
A
#
# COMPACT_ATOMS: atom_id res chain seq x y z
N MET A 1 -16.28 -37.92 21.41
CA MET A 1 -16.56 -36.72 20.61
C MET A 1 -15.23 -36.11 20.14
N TYR A 2 -14.38 -36.95 19.55
CA TYR A 2 -12.96 -36.69 19.23
C TYR A 2 -12.62 -37.40 17.90
N SER A 3 -13.53 -37.31 16.93
CA SER A 3 -13.42 -38.07 15.66
C SER A 3 -13.98 -37.32 14.44
N ILE A 4 -13.96 -35.98 14.46
CA ILE A 4 -14.38 -35.15 13.31
C ILE A 4 -13.22 -34.29 12.78
N LEU A 5 -12.00 -34.44 13.33
CA LEU A 5 -10.83 -33.65 12.94
C LEU A 5 -9.66 -34.50 12.42
N ASN A 6 -9.90 -35.72 11.94
CA ASN A 6 -8.90 -36.46 11.18
C ASN A 6 -9.50 -37.03 9.89
N ASP A 7 -8.71 -36.87 8.82
CA ASP A 7 -8.74 -37.55 7.53
C ASP A 7 -9.70 -37.05 6.44
N GLU A 8 -9.33 -35.92 5.82
CA GLU A 8 -8.69 -35.98 4.49
C GLU A 8 -7.59 -34.91 4.43
N GLU A 9 -6.38 -35.28 4.00
CA GLU A 9 -5.36 -34.30 3.66
C GLU A 9 -5.92 -33.42 2.53
N MET A 10 -6.27 -32.17 2.86
CA MET A 10 -6.86 -31.25 1.90
C MET A 10 -5.82 -30.93 0.84
N THR A 11 -6.01 -31.49 -0.36
CA THR A 11 -5.13 -31.24 -1.51
C THR A 11 -5.36 -29.83 -2.06
N MET A 12 -4.37 -29.30 -2.78
CA MET A 12 -4.48 -28.01 -3.46
C MET A 12 -5.69 -27.96 -4.40
N ASP A 13 -5.87 -29.00 -5.22
CA ASP A 13 -7.00 -29.07 -6.16
C ASP A 13 -8.36 -29.02 -5.45
N LYS A 14 -8.51 -29.76 -4.34
CA LYS A 14 -9.74 -29.75 -3.53
C LYS A 14 -9.99 -28.39 -2.88
N ALA A 15 -8.94 -27.72 -2.42
CA ALA A 15 -9.05 -26.39 -1.84
C ALA A 15 -9.42 -25.33 -2.88
N GLU A 16 -8.83 -25.39 -4.07
CA GLU A 16 -9.16 -24.49 -5.18
C GLU A 16 -10.60 -24.69 -5.66
N GLU A 17 -11.04 -25.95 -5.82
CA GLU A 17 -12.43 -26.28 -6.18
C GLU A 17 -13.43 -25.70 -5.16
N ALA A 18 -13.20 -25.93 -3.87
CA ALA A 18 -14.04 -25.38 -2.81
C ALA A 18 -14.10 -23.84 -2.82
N ILE A 19 -12.97 -23.18 -3.12
CA ILE A 19 -12.92 -21.72 -3.20
C ILE A 19 -13.69 -21.20 -4.41
N ASP A 20 -13.59 -21.87 -5.56
CA ASP A 20 -14.32 -21.48 -6.76
C ASP A 20 -15.82 -21.75 -6.62
N GLU A 21 -16.24 -22.80 -5.89
CA GLU A 21 -17.63 -22.99 -5.49
C GLU A 21 -18.15 -21.82 -4.64
N ILE A 22 -17.43 -21.43 -3.59
CA ILE A 22 -17.81 -20.29 -2.74
C ILE A 22 -17.91 -18.99 -3.56
N LYS A 23 -16.94 -18.78 -4.45
CA LYS A 23 -16.84 -17.58 -5.29
C LYS A 23 -17.94 -17.52 -6.36
N SER A 24 -18.34 -18.66 -6.92
CA SER A 24 -19.42 -18.76 -7.91
C SER A 24 -20.80 -18.67 -7.26
N ALA A 25 -20.98 -19.22 -6.06
CA ALA A 25 -22.23 -19.17 -5.30
C ALA A 25 -22.54 -17.77 -4.74
N SER A 26 -21.53 -16.93 -4.50
CA SER A 26 -21.72 -15.61 -3.90
C SER A 26 -21.81 -14.48 -4.93
N GLN A 27 -22.78 -13.56 -4.77
CA GLN A 27 -22.80 -12.29 -5.51
C GLN A 27 -22.08 -11.16 -4.77
N ASN A 28 -21.64 -11.39 -3.53
CA ASN A 28 -21.01 -10.36 -2.70
C ASN A 28 -19.58 -10.07 -3.20
N LYS A 29 -19.31 -8.81 -3.58
CA LYS A 29 -17.98 -8.38 -4.07
C LYS A 29 -16.86 -8.59 -3.04
N GLY A 30 -17.16 -8.45 -1.75
CA GLY A 30 -16.24 -8.71 -0.65
C GLY A 30 -15.86 -10.19 -0.58
N VAL A 31 -16.85 -11.09 -0.65
CA VAL A 31 -16.62 -12.54 -0.70
C VAL A 31 -15.78 -12.91 -1.93
N LYS A 32 -16.12 -12.41 -3.12
CA LYS A 32 -15.34 -12.68 -4.33
C LYS A 32 -13.88 -12.24 -4.20
N THR A 33 -13.61 -11.12 -3.53
CA THR A 33 -12.23 -10.65 -3.29
C THR A 33 -11.52 -11.45 -2.22
N ALA A 34 -12.20 -11.80 -1.13
CA ALA A 34 -11.65 -12.69 -0.11
C ALA A 34 -11.29 -14.05 -0.72
N SER A 35 -12.17 -14.65 -1.52
CA SER A 35 -11.90 -15.91 -2.23
C SER A 35 -10.68 -15.82 -3.15
N LYS A 36 -10.52 -14.71 -3.91
CA LYS A 36 -9.32 -14.50 -4.74
C LYS A 36 -8.04 -14.38 -3.91
N ILE A 37 -8.10 -13.66 -2.79
CA ILE A 37 -6.95 -13.51 -1.89
C ILE A 37 -6.59 -14.86 -1.27
N ILE A 38 -7.58 -15.60 -0.77
CA ILE A 38 -7.37 -16.91 -0.16
C ILE A 38 -6.79 -17.88 -1.18
N SER A 39 -7.33 -17.94 -2.40
CA SER A 39 -6.76 -18.75 -3.49
C SER A 39 -5.29 -18.42 -3.77
N ASN A 40 -4.93 -17.12 -3.83
CA ASN A 40 -3.53 -16.71 -3.98
C ASN A 40 -2.64 -17.11 -2.79
N LEU A 41 -3.22 -17.26 -1.59
CA LEU A 41 -2.51 -17.67 -0.37
C LEU A 41 -2.56 -19.19 -0.15
N CYS A 42 -3.40 -19.95 -0.87
CA CYS A 42 -3.61 -21.39 -0.63
C CYS A 42 -2.33 -22.19 -0.72
N PHE A 43 -1.47 -21.91 -1.71
CA PHE A 43 -0.18 -22.57 -1.84
C PHE A 43 0.67 -22.41 -0.59
N LYS A 44 0.68 -21.20 -0.02
CA LYS A 44 1.42 -20.90 1.20
C LYS A 44 0.81 -21.59 2.42
N LEU A 45 -0.52 -21.49 2.59
CA LEU A 45 -1.22 -22.00 3.77
C LEU A 45 -1.19 -23.54 3.86
N LEU A 46 -1.27 -24.23 2.71
CA LEU A 46 -1.29 -25.69 2.65
C LEU A 46 0.12 -26.31 2.67
N ASN A 47 1.13 -25.64 2.12
CA ASN A 47 2.50 -26.15 2.06
C ASN A 47 3.36 -25.75 3.27
N ASN A 48 2.76 -25.36 4.39
CA ASN A 48 3.41 -24.85 5.61
C ASN A 48 4.42 -25.81 6.29
N HIS A 49 4.82 -26.92 5.67
CA HIS A 49 5.68 -27.92 6.28
C HIS A 49 7.20 -27.67 6.21
N ARG A 50 7.76 -26.70 5.46
CA ARG A 50 9.24 -26.55 5.36
C ARG A 50 9.75 -25.13 5.05
N SER A 51 9.23 -24.09 5.69
CA SER A 51 9.83 -22.75 5.59
C SER A 51 10.62 -22.43 6.86
N ASN A 52 11.95 -22.52 6.80
CA ASN A 52 12.81 -21.96 7.84
C ASN A 52 12.67 -20.43 7.79
N ASN A 53 11.92 -19.87 8.74
CA ASN A 53 11.62 -18.43 8.90
C ASN A 53 12.84 -17.49 9.03
N GLN A 54 14.08 -17.99 8.90
CA GLN A 54 15.31 -17.20 9.05
C GLN A 54 15.96 -16.76 7.72
N MET A 55 15.44 -17.11 6.54
CA MET A 55 16.07 -16.73 5.25
C MET A 55 15.18 -16.09 4.17
N GLN A 56 13.88 -15.85 4.39
CA GLN A 56 13.00 -15.33 3.32
C GLN A 56 13.20 -13.83 3.03
N GLY A 57 13.52 -13.47 1.78
CA GLY A 57 13.77 -12.12 1.23
C GLY A 57 12.72 -11.06 1.58
N GLU A 58 13.06 -9.76 1.58
CA GLU A 58 12.05 -8.67 1.47
C GLU A 58 11.18 -8.89 0.22
N ALA A 59 11.81 -9.34 -0.87
CA ALA A 59 11.11 -9.75 -2.08
C ALA A 59 10.09 -10.88 -1.84
N THR A 60 10.40 -11.85 -0.97
CA THR A 60 9.47 -12.93 -0.59
C THR A 60 8.29 -12.38 0.20
N LEU A 61 8.56 -11.50 1.19
CA LEU A 61 7.52 -10.83 1.98
C LEU A 61 6.56 -10.01 1.08
N ILE A 62 7.13 -9.28 0.12
CA ILE A 62 6.36 -8.52 -0.87
C ILE A 62 5.50 -9.46 -1.72
N ILE A 63 6.12 -10.47 -2.35
CA ILE A 63 5.46 -11.32 -3.36
C ILE A 63 4.38 -12.20 -2.73
N GLU A 64 4.67 -12.81 -1.57
CA GLU A 64 3.81 -13.85 -1.00
C GLU A 64 2.76 -13.28 -0.03
N ASN A 65 3.09 -12.22 0.73
CA ASN A 65 2.22 -11.76 1.83
C ASN A 65 1.48 -10.47 1.52
N ILE A 66 2.08 -9.56 0.77
CA ILE A 66 1.54 -8.20 0.61
C ILE A 66 0.86 -8.05 -0.76
N ARG A 67 1.55 -8.47 -1.83
CA ARG A 67 1.10 -8.31 -3.22
C ARG A 67 -0.29 -8.90 -3.49
N PRO A 68 -0.69 -10.09 -2.97
CA PRO A 68 -2.05 -10.60 -3.19
C PRO A 68 -3.13 -9.65 -2.71
N PHE A 69 -2.93 -9.00 -1.56
CA PHE A 69 -3.89 -8.06 -1.00
C PHE A 69 -3.92 -6.75 -1.78
N LEU A 70 -2.76 -6.15 -2.05
CA LEU A 70 -2.69 -4.88 -2.78
C LEU A 70 -3.27 -5.01 -4.20
N ASN A 71 -2.98 -6.12 -4.88
CA ASN A 71 -3.53 -6.39 -6.21
C ASN A 71 -5.06 -6.48 -6.18
N ASN A 72 -5.63 -7.27 -5.25
CA ASN A 72 -7.06 -7.56 -5.23
C ASN A 72 -7.92 -6.46 -4.57
N CYS A 73 -7.34 -5.65 -3.69
CA CYS A 73 -8.06 -4.61 -2.95
C CYS A 73 -7.88 -3.20 -3.52
N ILE A 74 -6.73 -2.90 -4.13
CA ILE A 74 -6.40 -1.56 -4.62
C ILE A 74 -6.21 -1.57 -6.13
N ILE A 75 -5.14 -2.20 -6.63
CA ILE A 75 -4.69 -2.06 -8.03
C ILE A 75 -5.77 -2.50 -9.03
N SER A 76 -6.39 -3.67 -8.82
CA SER A 76 -7.42 -4.18 -9.74
C SER A 76 -8.78 -3.48 -9.61
N ARG A 77 -8.95 -2.59 -8.62
CA ARG A 77 -10.22 -1.96 -8.27
C ARG A 77 -10.27 -0.46 -8.57
N ILE A 78 -9.16 0.12 -8.98
CA ILE A 78 -9.07 1.52 -9.38
C ILE A 78 -8.74 1.54 -10.87
N GLU A 79 -9.54 2.24 -11.67
CA GLU A 79 -9.31 2.36 -13.10
C GLU A 79 -8.20 3.39 -13.38
N LEU A 80 -7.52 3.26 -14.53
CA LEU A 80 -6.52 4.21 -15.03
C LEU A 80 -5.23 4.34 -14.19
N VAL A 81 -5.09 3.59 -13.10
CA VAL A 81 -3.86 3.56 -12.32
C VAL A 81 -2.79 2.70 -12.99
N LYS A 82 -1.57 3.20 -12.91
CA LYS A 82 -0.35 2.45 -13.19
C LYS A 82 0.36 2.19 -11.87
N PHE A 83 1.19 1.15 -11.84
CA PHE A 83 1.98 0.84 -10.66
C PHE A 83 3.31 0.24 -11.07
N GLU A 84 4.32 0.45 -10.24
CA GLU A 84 5.66 -0.09 -10.43
C GLU A 84 6.22 -0.62 -9.11
N TRP A 85 6.88 -1.77 -9.19
CA TRP A 85 7.55 -2.40 -8.06
C TRP A 85 9.06 -2.19 -8.19
N LEU A 86 9.72 -1.65 -7.16
CA LEU A 86 11.18 -1.57 -7.02
C LEU A 86 11.95 -0.82 -8.13
N THR A 87 11.28 -0.34 -9.18
CA THR A 87 11.90 0.31 -10.36
C THR A 87 11.60 1.79 -10.46
N TYR A 88 10.56 2.27 -9.77
CA TYR A 88 10.12 3.64 -9.90
C TYR A 88 11.13 4.61 -9.32
N ARG A 89 11.46 5.65 -10.08
CA ARG A 89 12.40 6.69 -9.65
C ARG A 89 11.64 7.97 -9.36
N LEU A 90 11.37 8.21 -8.09
CA LEU A 90 10.79 9.47 -7.64
C LEU A 90 11.90 10.51 -7.46
N THR A 91 11.87 11.55 -8.28
CA THR A 91 12.84 12.66 -8.23
C THR A 91 12.26 13.83 -7.45
N GLN A 92 12.98 14.28 -6.43
CA GLN A 92 12.67 15.56 -5.79
C GLN A 92 13.26 16.71 -6.62
N PRO A 93 12.48 17.78 -6.92
CA PRO A 93 12.99 18.93 -7.67
C PRO A 93 14.16 19.66 -7.00
N SER A 94 14.28 19.56 -5.67
CA SER A 94 15.20 20.38 -4.87
C SER A 94 16.58 19.77 -4.60
N ASP A 95 16.69 18.44 -4.52
CA ASP A 95 17.86 17.81 -3.87
C ASP A 95 18.58 16.76 -4.74
N LEU A 96 18.15 16.55 -6.00
CA LEU A 96 18.66 15.48 -6.91
C LEU A 96 18.62 14.06 -6.30
N GLN A 97 18.05 13.91 -5.11
CA GLN A 97 17.89 12.64 -4.43
C GLN A 97 16.81 11.84 -5.14
N ILE A 98 17.19 10.65 -5.62
CA ILE A 98 16.27 9.68 -6.19
C ILE A 98 15.79 8.79 -5.05
N MET A 99 14.48 8.79 -4.82
CA MET A 99 13.83 7.85 -3.91
C MET A 99 13.23 6.73 -4.74
N ILE A 100 13.41 5.49 -4.29
CA ILE A 100 12.87 4.29 -4.91
C ILE A 100 11.95 3.64 -3.87
N PRO A 101 10.62 3.78 -4.00
CA PRO A 101 9.67 3.06 -3.17
C PRO A 101 9.60 1.59 -3.59
N ASP A 102 9.21 0.71 -2.66
CA ASP A 102 9.03 -0.71 -2.98
C ASP A 102 7.83 -0.92 -3.92
N LEU A 103 6.75 -0.16 -3.72
CA LEU A 103 5.65 0.01 -4.66
C LEU A 103 5.24 1.47 -4.74
N VAL A 104 4.94 1.93 -5.95
CA VAL A 104 4.16 3.14 -6.15
C VAL A 104 2.95 2.85 -7.02
N LEU A 105 1.84 3.53 -6.74
CA LEU A 105 0.67 3.63 -7.60
C LEU A 105 0.47 5.09 -7.98
N PHE A 106 0.27 5.32 -9.28
CA PHE A 106 0.19 6.65 -9.87
C PHE A 106 -0.79 6.67 -11.03
N VAL A 107 -1.22 7.87 -11.41
CA VAL A 107 -1.96 8.11 -12.67
C VAL A 107 -1.15 9.00 -13.58
N GLU A 108 -1.36 8.84 -14.88
CA GLU A 108 -0.70 9.65 -15.91
C GLU A 108 -1.77 10.23 -16.85
N PRO A 109 -2.47 11.30 -16.44
CA PRO A 109 -3.53 11.90 -17.26
C PRO A 109 -2.99 12.54 -18.54
N HIS A 110 -1.71 12.90 -18.57
CA HIS A 110 -0.98 13.42 -19.72
C HIS A 110 0.41 12.79 -19.74
N SER A 111 0.98 12.56 -20.94
CA SER A 111 2.24 11.84 -21.18
C SER A 111 3.53 12.47 -20.61
N ALA A 112 3.41 13.50 -19.77
CA ALA A 112 4.53 14.30 -19.27
C ALA A 112 4.61 14.34 -17.74
N THR A 113 3.57 13.91 -17.01
CA THR A 113 3.56 14.01 -15.55
C THR A 113 2.80 12.87 -14.92
N ASN A 114 3.54 12.07 -14.14
CA ASN A 114 2.98 11.11 -13.21
C ASN A 114 2.54 11.83 -11.94
N TYR A 115 1.32 11.53 -11.50
CA TYR A 115 0.80 11.90 -10.19
C TYR A 115 0.78 10.66 -9.32
N GLU A 116 1.77 10.53 -8.45
CA GLU A 116 1.83 9.46 -7.46
C GLU A 116 0.79 9.68 -6.37
N LEU A 117 0.13 8.60 -5.94
CA LEU A 117 -1.03 8.66 -5.05
C LEU A 117 -0.90 7.71 -3.86
N PHE A 118 -0.14 6.62 -4.04
CA PHE A 118 0.04 5.62 -3.02
C PHE A 118 1.44 5.03 -3.06
N PHE A 119 2.08 4.96 -1.89
CA PHE A 119 3.42 4.42 -1.69
C PHE A 119 3.37 3.25 -0.73
N VAL A 120 4.20 2.23 -0.97
CA VAL A 120 4.45 1.16 0.00
C VAL A 120 5.94 1.03 0.21
N GLU A 121 6.32 0.98 1.48
CA GLU A 121 7.67 0.64 1.92
C GLU A 121 7.58 -0.62 2.78
N VAL A 122 8.38 -1.62 2.46
CA VAL A 122 8.43 -2.91 3.13
C VAL A 122 9.81 -3.09 3.76
N LYS A 123 9.82 -3.55 5.00
CA LYS A 123 11.00 -3.78 5.81
C LYS A 123 10.87 -5.12 6.51
N ARG A 124 12.01 -5.77 6.73
CA ARG A 124 12.07 -6.95 7.61
C ARG A 124 12.22 -6.56 9.06
N LYS A 125 11.70 -7.39 9.95
CA LYS A 125 12.01 -7.33 11.38
C LYS A 125 13.46 -7.78 11.62
N GLY A 126 14.27 -6.90 12.20
CA GLY A 126 15.62 -7.20 12.65
C GLY A 126 15.88 -6.58 14.02
N ASN A 127 16.99 -6.97 14.68
CA ASN A 127 17.45 -6.35 15.93
C ASN A 127 17.98 -4.93 15.67
N TYR A 128 17.13 -4.04 15.17
CA TYR A 128 17.44 -2.65 14.93
C TYR A 128 17.29 -1.91 16.24
N GLN A 129 18.42 -1.61 16.89
CA GLN A 129 18.48 -0.62 17.94
C GLN A 129 17.98 0.72 17.37
N ASN A 130 16.73 1.07 17.65
CA ASN A 130 16.06 2.38 17.69
C ASN A 130 16.24 3.46 16.58
N ASP A 131 17.11 3.33 15.57
CA ASP A 131 17.41 4.46 14.66
C ASP A 131 16.89 4.30 13.21
N TYR A 132 16.32 3.15 12.82
CA TYR A 132 15.93 2.88 11.42
C TYR A 132 14.43 3.08 11.12
N LEU A 133 13.54 2.81 12.08
CA LEU A 133 12.10 3.05 11.92
C LEU A 133 11.79 4.54 11.70
N GLU A 134 12.51 5.43 12.38
CA GLU A 134 12.41 6.86 12.16
C GLU A 134 12.87 7.22 10.73
N ASN A 135 13.94 6.59 10.23
CA ASN A 135 14.42 6.79 8.87
C ASN A 135 13.40 6.36 7.79
N ASP A 136 12.71 5.24 7.99
CA ASP A 136 11.70 4.76 7.04
C ASP A 136 10.42 5.61 7.07
N LEU A 137 10.00 6.06 8.26
CA LEU A 137 8.91 7.03 8.40
C LEU A 137 9.26 8.37 7.72
N ILE A 138 10.50 8.83 7.87
CA ILE A 138 11.02 10.02 7.18
C ILE A 138 11.03 9.79 5.66
N LYS A 139 11.46 8.60 5.19
CA LYS A 139 11.48 8.26 3.77
C LYS A 139 10.08 8.33 3.15
N ILE A 140 9.12 7.58 3.71
CA ILE A 140 7.76 7.57 3.17
C ILE A 140 7.10 8.95 3.29
N GLY A 141 7.39 9.71 4.35
CA GLY A 141 6.97 11.09 4.50
C GLY A 141 7.49 12.01 3.38
N LYS A 142 8.77 11.87 3.01
CA LYS A 142 9.36 12.62 1.87
C LYS A 142 8.77 12.22 0.52
N GLU A 143 8.47 10.95 0.31
CA GLU A 143 7.82 10.44 -0.90
C GLU A 143 6.42 11.03 -1.04
N MET A 144 5.60 10.92 0.01
CA MET A 144 4.25 11.49 0.05
C MET A 144 4.25 13.01 -0.11
N HIS A 145 5.17 13.72 0.57
CA HIS A 145 5.30 15.18 0.44
C HIS A 145 5.61 15.61 -1.00
N THR A 146 6.49 14.87 -1.68
CA THR A 146 6.84 15.14 -3.08
C THR A 146 5.65 14.94 -4.00
N ALA A 147 4.90 13.86 -3.82
CA ALA A 147 3.68 13.57 -4.57
C ALA A 147 2.58 14.60 -4.32
N LEU A 148 2.34 14.95 -3.05
CA LEU A 148 1.32 15.90 -2.66
C LEU A 148 1.59 17.28 -3.27
N ASN A 149 2.85 17.71 -3.31
CA ASN A 149 3.24 18.95 -3.97
C ASN A 149 2.89 18.99 -5.46
N LYS A 150 2.90 17.86 -6.17
CA LYS A 150 2.46 17.81 -7.57
C LYS A 150 0.95 18.06 -7.69
N LEU A 151 0.16 17.48 -6.79
CA LEU A 151 -1.29 17.70 -6.73
C LEU A 151 -1.63 19.16 -6.39
N VAL A 152 -0.94 19.73 -5.39
CA VAL A 152 -1.11 21.13 -4.98
C VAL A 152 -0.75 22.09 -6.13
N LYS A 153 0.39 21.87 -6.80
CA LYS A 153 0.78 22.67 -7.99
C LYS A 153 -0.23 22.57 -9.12
N LYS A 154 -0.91 21.44 -9.26
CA LYS A 154 -1.99 21.24 -10.23
C LYS A 154 -3.33 21.84 -9.77
N LYS A 155 -3.39 22.38 -8.56
CA LYS A 155 -4.58 22.97 -7.91
C LYS A 155 -5.70 21.96 -7.74
N VAL A 156 -5.34 20.71 -7.39
CA VAL A 156 -6.31 19.67 -7.04
C VAL A 156 -6.95 20.05 -5.70
N LYS A 157 -8.28 19.98 -5.65
CA LYS A 157 -9.04 20.20 -4.42
C LYS A 157 -8.84 19.06 -3.44
N ASN A 158 -8.70 19.41 -2.16
CA ASN A 158 -8.45 18.46 -1.06
C ASN A 158 -7.39 17.42 -1.44
N PRO A 159 -6.16 17.86 -1.78
CA PRO A 159 -5.14 16.94 -2.25
C PRO A 159 -4.71 16.04 -1.09
N GLU A 160 -4.75 14.73 -1.31
CA GLU A 160 -4.35 13.71 -0.34
C GLU A 160 -3.46 12.68 -1.03
N VAL A 161 -2.49 12.13 -0.31
CA VAL A 161 -1.62 11.03 -0.76
C VAL A 161 -1.54 10.00 0.36
N VAL A 162 -1.44 8.72 0.04
CA VAL A 162 -1.40 7.64 1.03
C VAL A 162 -0.04 6.93 1.03
N GLY A 163 0.40 6.49 2.21
CA GLY A 163 1.58 5.66 2.39
C GLY A 163 1.24 4.44 3.24
N LEU A 164 1.82 3.28 2.92
CA LEU A 164 1.73 2.06 3.72
C LEU A 164 3.14 1.61 4.10
N LEU A 165 3.48 1.70 5.37
CA LEU A 165 4.73 1.17 5.91
C LEU A 165 4.45 -0.23 6.45
N VAL A 166 5.20 -1.22 5.98
CA VAL A 166 5.07 -2.62 6.40
C VAL A 166 6.40 -3.09 6.99
N GLU A 167 6.40 -3.42 8.28
CA GLU A 167 7.53 -4.08 8.94
C GLU A 167 7.15 -5.52 9.27
N ASP A 168 7.79 -6.46 8.57
CA ASP A 168 7.44 -7.89 8.60
C ASP A 168 5.95 -8.08 8.24
N CYS A 169 5.11 -8.52 9.17
CA CYS A 169 3.67 -8.62 8.94
C CYS A 169 2.90 -7.39 9.42
N HIS A 170 3.54 -6.45 10.14
CA HIS A 170 2.87 -5.30 10.72
C HIS A 170 2.76 -4.15 9.73
N ALA A 171 1.56 -3.68 9.47
CA ALA A 171 1.29 -2.61 8.52
C ALA A 171 0.70 -1.38 9.21
N VAL A 172 1.24 -0.21 8.89
CA VAL A 172 0.72 1.09 9.32
C VAL A 172 0.43 1.94 8.09
N ALA A 173 -0.83 2.35 7.95
CA ALA A 173 -1.27 3.20 6.85
C ALA A 173 -1.32 4.67 7.30
N TYR A 174 -0.79 5.55 6.46
CA TYR A 174 -0.77 6.99 6.67
C TYR A 174 -1.43 7.69 5.50
N LYS A 175 -2.10 8.81 5.76
CA LYS A 175 -2.41 9.79 4.72
C LYS A 175 -1.63 11.06 4.96
N MET A 176 -1.36 11.81 3.90
CA MET A 176 -0.79 13.14 3.97
C MET A 176 -1.68 14.14 3.24
N ASP A 177 -2.02 15.22 3.94
CA ASP A 177 -2.72 16.37 3.39
C ASP A 177 -1.96 17.69 3.67
N LEU A 178 -2.46 18.79 3.10
CA LEU A 178 -1.94 20.14 3.33
C LEU A 178 -3.06 21.02 3.89
N GLU A 179 -2.86 21.56 5.08
CA GLU A 179 -3.79 22.51 5.69
C GLU A 179 -3.45 23.96 5.33
N TYR A 180 -4.40 24.89 5.50
CA TYR A 180 -4.34 26.27 4.99
C TYR A 180 -3.17 27.11 5.54
N ASP A 181 -2.54 26.72 6.64
CA ASP A 181 -1.35 27.39 7.18
C ASP A 181 -0.03 26.88 6.57
N GLY A 182 -0.12 25.96 5.60
CA GLY A 182 1.04 25.31 4.98
C GLY A 182 1.60 24.16 5.82
N GLN A 183 0.84 23.68 6.80
CA GLN A 183 1.19 22.49 7.55
C GLN A 183 0.87 21.23 6.74
N TYR A 184 1.92 20.46 6.43
CA TYR A 184 1.79 19.11 5.91
C TYR A 184 1.49 18.17 7.06
N ARG A 185 0.36 17.47 7.02
CA ARG A 185 -0.06 16.58 8.11
C ARG A 185 0.00 15.15 7.63
N MET A 186 0.99 14.40 8.12
CA MET A 186 1.03 12.95 7.98
C MET A 186 0.26 12.33 9.13
N ILE A 187 -0.91 11.76 8.83
CA ILE A 187 -1.87 11.26 9.81
C ILE A 187 -1.92 9.74 9.68
N GLU A 188 -1.65 9.03 10.78
CA GLU A 188 -1.86 7.59 10.85
C GLU A 188 -3.36 7.29 10.77
N MET A 189 -3.76 6.47 9.81
CA MET A 189 -5.15 6.09 9.58
C MET A 189 -5.50 4.76 10.25
N SER A 190 -4.60 3.78 10.17
CA SER A 190 -4.86 2.45 10.68
C SER A 190 -3.58 1.65 10.90
N ARG A 191 -3.67 0.67 11.81
CA ARG A 191 -2.69 -0.40 11.99
C ARG A 191 -3.37 -1.75 11.82
N PHE A 192 -2.72 -2.67 11.13
CA PHE A 192 -3.20 -4.03 10.97
C PHE A 192 -2.03 -4.97 10.69
N ASN A 193 -2.29 -6.28 10.68
CA ASN A 193 -1.27 -7.27 10.32
C ASN A 193 -1.70 -8.00 9.05
N PHE A 194 -0.76 -8.19 8.13
CA PHE A 194 -0.88 -9.15 7.04
C PHE A 194 -0.78 -10.58 7.56
N THR A 195 -1.15 -11.54 6.71
CA THR A 195 -1.07 -12.96 7.02
C THR A 195 0.38 -13.41 7.18
N ARG A 196 0.65 -14.16 8.23
CA ARG A 196 1.92 -14.85 8.48
C ARG A 196 1.81 -16.29 7.95
N ASP A 197 2.73 -17.14 8.36
CA ASP A 197 2.80 -18.56 7.98
C ASP A 197 1.94 -19.40 8.93
N ASN A 198 0.70 -18.96 9.21
CA ASN A 198 -0.27 -19.66 10.05
C ASN A 198 -1.64 -19.71 9.34
N VAL A 199 -2.26 -20.90 9.32
CA VAL A 199 -3.61 -21.13 8.78
C VAL A 199 -4.65 -20.24 9.45
N ASP A 200 -4.54 -20.00 10.76
CA ASP A 200 -5.48 -19.14 11.51
C ASP A 200 -5.49 -17.70 11.01
N ASP A 201 -4.43 -17.25 10.33
CA ASP A 201 -4.36 -15.90 9.79
C ASP A 201 -5.34 -15.67 8.63
N ILE A 202 -5.98 -16.73 8.11
CA ILE A 202 -7.11 -16.60 7.19
C ILE A 202 -8.24 -15.73 7.78
N LEU A 203 -8.38 -15.74 9.11
CA LEU A 203 -9.36 -14.92 9.83
C LEU A 203 -9.03 -13.42 9.80
N LEU A 204 -7.80 -13.03 9.45
CA LEU A 204 -7.39 -11.64 9.29
C LEU A 204 -7.84 -11.05 7.95
N VAL A 205 -8.12 -11.89 6.95
CA VAL A 205 -8.42 -11.46 5.57
C VAL A 205 -9.54 -10.41 5.52
N PRO A 206 -10.71 -10.57 6.20
CA PRO A 206 -11.75 -9.55 6.17
C PRO A 206 -11.30 -8.19 6.72
N ALA A 207 -10.54 -8.20 7.82
CA ALA A 207 -10.05 -6.98 8.45
C ALA A 207 -9.01 -6.28 7.56
N ILE A 208 -8.10 -7.02 6.92
CA ILE A 208 -7.13 -6.48 5.97
C ILE A 208 -7.86 -5.84 4.78
N ILE A 209 -8.87 -6.52 4.21
CA ILE A 209 -9.69 -6.00 3.12
C ILE A 209 -10.37 -4.68 3.52
N GLU A 210 -10.93 -4.60 4.73
CA GLU A 210 -11.54 -3.38 5.23
C GLU A 210 -10.55 -2.21 5.25
N LYS A 211 -9.36 -2.40 5.83
CA LYS A 211 -8.35 -1.33 5.93
C LYS A 211 -7.82 -0.90 4.56
N LEU A 212 -7.58 -1.84 3.65
CA LEU A 212 -7.17 -1.53 2.28
C LEU A 212 -8.27 -0.85 1.47
N ASN A 213 -9.56 -1.12 1.74
CA ASN A 213 -10.64 -0.37 1.11
C ASN A 213 -10.64 1.09 1.57
N GLN A 214 -10.33 1.40 2.83
CA GLN A 214 -10.22 2.79 3.30
C GLN A 214 -9.14 3.56 2.54
N ILE A 215 -7.97 2.93 2.33
CA ILE A 215 -6.88 3.47 1.50
C ILE A 215 -7.37 3.71 0.07
N LYS A 216 -8.03 2.71 -0.53
CA LYS A 216 -8.56 2.79 -1.89
C LYS A 216 -9.55 3.94 -2.07
N GLU A 217 -10.45 4.19 -1.12
CA GLU A 217 -11.41 5.31 -1.21
C GLU A 217 -10.71 6.67 -1.24
N ILE A 218 -9.64 6.88 -0.47
CA ILE A 218 -8.85 8.13 -0.54
C ILE A 218 -8.22 8.28 -1.92
N ILE A 219 -7.53 7.24 -2.40
CA ILE A 219 -6.88 7.26 -3.71
C ILE A 219 -7.90 7.59 -4.81
N GLN A 220 -9.06 6.95 -4.79
CA GLN A 220 -10.11 7.18 -5.77
C GLN A 220 -10.67 8.60 -5.70
N ALA A 221 -10.89 9.14 -4.51
CA ALA A 221 -11.34 10.51 -4.33
C ALA A 221 -10.32 11.52 -4.89
N THR A 222 -9.03 11.32 -4.62
CA THR A 222 -7.97 12.17 -5.18
C THR A 222 -7.89 12.08 -6.70
N ILE A 223 -8.04 10.88 -7.29
CA ILE A 223 -8.10 10.69 -8.75
C ILE A 223 -9.28 11.48 -9.33
N ASN A 224 -10.46 11.36 -8.74
CA ASN A 224 -11.65 12.05 -9.22
C ASN A 224 -11.46 13.57 -9.18
N ASN A 225 -10.90 14.11 -8.09
CA ASN A 225 -10.59 15.55 -7.97
C ASN A 225 -9.55 15.99 -9.00
N LEU A 226 -8.52 15.18 -9.25
CA LEU A 226 -7.51 15.46 -10.26
C LEU A 226 -8.10 15.53 -11.67
N TYR A 227 -8.93 14.56 -12.05
CA TYR A 227 -9.58 14.57 -13.37
C TYR A 227 -10.62 15.69 -13.50
N SER A 228 -11.41 15.96 -12.46
CA SER A 228 -12.34 17.10 -12.44
C SER A 228 -11.59 18.42 -12.65
N ARG A 229 -10.43 18.56 -12.00
CA ARG A 229 -9.55 19.73 -12.17
C ARG A 229 -8.97 19.82 -13.58
N ILE A 230 -8.61 18.70 -14.20
CA ILE A 230 -8.10 18.65 -15.58
C ILE A 230 -9.19 19.03 -16.59
N ASN A 231 -10.42 18.56 -16.38
CA ASN A 231 -11.55 18.84 -17.26
C ASN A 231 -12.10 20.27 -17.11
N GLY A 232 -11.76 20.95 -16.02
CA GLY A 232 -12.18 22.33 -15.75
C GLY A 232 -13.52 22.42 -15.00
N ASP A 233 -13.95 21.33 -14.36
CA ASP A 233 -15.27 21.21 -13.73
C ASP A 233 -15.33 21.79 -12.29
N GLU A 234 -14.21 22.27 -11.74
CA GLU A 234 -14.14 22.77 -10.35
C GLU A 234 -13.52 24.17 -10.21
N GLU A 235 -13.96 24.87 -9.17
CA GLU A 235 -13.38 26.13 -8.70
C GLU A 235 -11.90 25.98 -8.31
N LEU A 236 -11.12 27.02 -8.56
CA LEU A 236 -9.69 27.05 -8.28
C LEU A 236 -9.43 27.25 -6.79
N VAL A 237 -8.92 26.23 -6.11
CA VAL A 237 -8.26 26.38 -4.81
C VAL A 237 -6.75 26.40 -5.02
N ASP A 238 -6.12 27.56 -4.83
CA ASP A 238 -4.67 27.71 -5.01
C ASP A 238 -3.93 27.58 -3.68
N LEU A 239 -3.50 26.36 -3.37
CA LEU A 239 -2.68 26.07 -2.18
C LEU A 239 -1.17 26.25 -2.43
N THR A 240 -0.75 26.65 -3.63
CA THR A 240 0.68 26.75 -4.00
C THR A 240 1.49 27.66 -3.07
N PRO A 241 0.98 28.84 -2.61
CA PRO A 241 1.71 29.71 -1.69
C PRO A 241 2.05 29.07 -0.33
N TYR A 242 1.32 28.01 0.03
CA TYR A 242 1.48 27.31 1.31
C TYR A 242 2.45 26.13 1.21
N THR A 243 2.92 25.79 0.01
CA THR A 243 3.90 24.72 -0.16
C THR A 243 5.24 25.08 0.47
N ARG A 244 5.96 24.06 0.94
CA ARG A 244 7.30 24.18 1.53
C ARG A 244 8.26 23.22 0.84
N GLN A 245 9.55 23.53 0.92
CA GLN A 245 10.60 22.63 0.48
C GLN A 245 10.80 21.56 1.55
N ALA A 246 11.04 20.31 1.13
CA ALA A 246 11.30 19.22 2.07
C ALA A 246 12.56 19.50 2.89
N CYS A 247 12.58 19.05 4.14
CA CYS A 247 13.77 19.11 4.99
C CYS A 247 14.91 18.28 4.37
N LYS A 248 16.08 18.90 4.23
CA LYS A 248 17.31 18.20 3.82
C LYS A 248 17.68 17.15 4.87
N ALA A 249 18.31 16.05 4.44
CA ALA A 249 18.89 15.10 5.39
C ALA A 249 19.93 15.80 6.27
N PRO A 250 19.99 15.49 7.58
CA PRO A 250 21.00 16.08 8.46
C PRO A 250 22.40 15.75 7.92
N VAL A 251 23.25 16.78 7.86
CA VAL A 251 24.66 16.61 7.48
C VAL A 251 25.33 15.89 8.65
N SER A 252 25.80 14.66 8.43
CA SER A 252 26.65 13.96 9.39
C SER A 252 27.94 14.74 9.58
N ILE A 253 28.08 15.40 10.73
CA ILE A 253 29.33 16.04 11.14
C ILE A 253 30.24 14.91 11.60
N LEU A 254 31.13 14.45 10.70
CA LEU A 254 32.24 13.59 11.07
C LEU A 254 33.15 14.40 12.02
N GLY A 255 33.11 14.07 13.30
CA GLY A 255 34.08 14.48 14.32
C GLY A 255 35.19 13.46 14.44
#